data_AF-A0A7J6UV27-F1
#
_entry.id   AF-A0A7J6UV27-F1
#
_cell.length_a   1.000
_cell.length_b   1.000
_cell.length_c   1.000
_cell.angle_alpha   90.00
_cell.angle_beta   90.00
_cell.angle_gamma   90.00
#
_symmetry.space_group_name_H-M   'P 1'
#
loop_
_entity.id
_entity.type
_entity.pdbx_description
1 polymer ?
#
loop_
_entity_poly.entity_id
_entity_poly.type
_entity_poly.pdbx_seq_one_letter_code
_entity_poly.pdbx_strand_id
1 'polypeptide(L)'
;MASMAADMFVGRERFVTLLMMRLTETVILFLSDDQSFWDDIEEGPKPLGPFGLQQFYLDMKFVVHFSSQGRYLSRHLNQVLNDIISRAVAAFSSTGMDPDSVLPEDEWFIDISQEAIERLTGRTRAVNGERDLNSPTASISAQSTSSVRSHGSS
;
A
#
# COMPACT_ATOMS: atom_id res chain seq x y z
N MET A 1 17.85 11.45 -17.52
CA MET A 1 17.09 10.23 -17.15
C MET A 1 15.74 10.58 -16.52
N ALA A 2 15.67 11.48 -15.52
CA ALA A 2 14.39 11.90 -14.91
C ALA A 2 13.41 12.60 -15.89
N SER A 3 13.90 13.40 -16.85
CA SER A 3 13.04 14.05 -17.85
C SER A 3 12.47 13.05 -18.87
N MET A 4 13.29 12.09 -19.34
CA MET A 4 12.82 11.03 -20.25
C MET A 4 11.76 10.13 -19.59
N ALA A 5 11.88 9.87 -18.27
CA ALA A 5 10.87 9.13 -17.52
C ALA A 5 9.57 9.94 -17.31
N ALA A 6 9.64 11.27 -17.22
CA ALA A 6 8.45 12.13 -17.12
C ALA A 6 7.67 12.17 -18.45
N ASP A 7 8.38 12.19 -19.59
CA ASP A 7 7.77 12.21 -20.93
C ASP A 7 7.19 10.84 -21.35
N MET A 8 7.79 9.72 -20.89
CA MET A 8 7.27 8.36 -21.18
C MET A 8 5.96 8.02 -20.44
N PHE A 9 5.61 8.76 -19.38
CA PHE A 9 4.50 8.43 -18.50
C PHE A 9 3.54 9.60 -18.24
N VAL A 10 3.20 10.36 -19.27
CA VAL A 10 2.00 11.21 -19.22
C VAL A 10 0.80 10.31 -18.97
N GLY A 11 0.17 10.41 -17.79
CA GLY A 11 -0.87 9.48 -17.33
C GLY A 11 -0.36 8.29 -16.50
N ARG A 12 0.88 8.33 -15.97
CA ARG A 12 1.51 7.30 -15.10
C ARG A 12 0.58 6.78 -14.01
N GLU A 13 -0.16 7.68 -13.38
CA GLU A 13 -1.08 7.33 -12.30
C GLU A 13 -2.15 6.35 -12.79
N ARG A 14 -2.71 6.56 -13.99
CA ARG A 14 -3.69 5.63 -14.57
C ARG A 14 -3.08 4.28 -14.90
N PHE A 15 -1.85 4.25 -15.40
CA PHE A 15 -1.16 2.99 -15.69
C PHE A 15 -0.88 2.20 -14.41
N VAL A 16 -0.38 2.86 -13.36
CA VAL A 16 -0.12 2.23 -12.06
C VAL A 16 -1.43 1.75 -11.43
N THR A 17 -2.50 2.55 -11.45
CA THR A 17 -3.82 2.14 -10.95
C THR A 17 -4.35 0.92 -11.70
N LEU A 18 -4.26 0.89 -13.03
CA LEU A 18 -4.71 -0.27 -13.83
C LEU A 18 -3.87 -1.52 -13.56
N LEU A 19 -2.56 -1.35 -13.40
CA LEU A 19 -1.66 -2.46 -13.06
C LEU A 19 -2.00 -3.01 -11.67
N MET A 20 -2.16 -2.14 -10.66
CA MET A 20 -2.53 -2.55 -9.30
C MET A 20 -3.90 -3.21 -9.27
N MET A 21 -4.89 -2.64 -9.96
CA MET A 21 -6.22 -3.23 -10.10
C MET A 21 -6.14 -4.67 -10.63
N ARG A 22 -5.49 -4.88 -11.77
CA ARG A 22 -5.39 -6.21 -12.40
C ARG A 22 -4.58 -7.18 -11.56
N LEU A 23 -3.48 -6.73 -10.96
CA LEU A 23 -2.63 -7.57 -10.13
C LEU A 23 -3.37 -8.01 -8.87
N THR A 24 -3.99 -7.09 -8.15
CA THR A 24 -4.77 -7.39 -6.95
C THR A 24 -5.92 -8.32 -7.26
N GLU A 25 -6.71 -8.05 -8.31
CA GLU A 25 -7.81 -8.93 -8.70
C GLU A 25 -7.33 -10.33 -9.07
N THR A 26 -6.26 -10.45 -9.86
CA THR A 26 -5.70 -11.75 -10.26
C THR A 26 -5.22 -12.55 -9.04
N VAL A 27 -4.46 -11.91 -8.14
CA VAL A 27 -3.92 -12.59 -6.94
C VAL A 27 -5.03 -13.04 -6.00
N ILE A 28 -6.04 -12.20 -5.78
CA ILE A 28 -7.14 -12.52 -4.86
C ILE A 28 -8.04 -13.63 -5.43
N LEU A 29 -8.35 -13.61 -6.72
CA LEU A 29 -9.08 -14.70 -7.37
C LEU A 29 -8.28 -16.00 -7.36
N PHE A 30 -6.99 -15.93 -7.65
CA PHE A 30 -6.10 -17.09 -7.57
C PHE A 30 -6.11 -17.70 -6.16
N LEU A 31 -5.99 -16.88 -5.11
CA LEU A 31 -6.03 -17.35 -3.72
C LEU A 31 -7.41 -17.94 -3.35
N SER A 32 -8.50 -17.33 -3.82
CA SER A 32 -9.86 -17.83 -3.60
C SER A 32 -10.03 -19.26 -4.12
N ASP A 33 -9.44 -19.55 -5.29
CA ASP A 33 -9.61 -20.80 -6.01
C ASP A 33 -8.50 -21.84 -5.73
N ASP A 34 -7.49 -21.51 -4.91
CA ASP A 34 -6.38 -22.41 -4.59
C ASP A 34 -6.81 -23.52 -3.63
N GLN A 35 -7.35 -24.61 -4.19
CA GLN A 35 -7.83 -25.75 -3.40
C GLN A 35 -6.73 -26.38 -2.54
N SER A 36 -5.50 -26.47 -3.04
CA SER A 36 -4.40 -27.06 -2.27
C SER A 36 -4.08 -26.25 -1.02
N PHE A 37 -4.09 -24.92 -1.13
CA PHE A 37 -3.91 -24.03 0.00
C PHE A 37 -5.03 -24.20 1.04
N TRP A 38 -6.28 -24.29 0.57
CA TRP A 38 -7.43 -24.41 1.47
C TRP A 38 -7.54 -25.79 2.12
N ASP A 39 -7.24 -26.87 1.40
CA ASP A 39 -7.21 -28.23 1.96
C ASP A 39 -6.24 -28.29 3.15
N ASP A 40 -5.05 -27.68 3.03
CA ASP A 40 -4.04 -27.64 4.10
C ASP A 40 -4.53 -26.89 5.35
N ILE A 41 -5.38 -25.88 5.16
CA ILE A 41 -5.91 -25.02 6.24
C ILE A 41 -7.16 -25.62 6.89
N GLU A 42 -8.04 -26.22 6.09
CA GLU A 42 -9.36 -26.71 6.52
C GLU A 42 -9.30 -28.14 7.06
N GLU A 43 -8.52 -29.01 6.41
CA GLU A 43 -8.48 -30.44 6.69
C GLU A 43 -7.05 -30.96 6.96
N GLY A 44 -6.05 -30.13 6.65
CA GLY A 44 -4.65 -30.49 6.71
C GLY A 44 -4.03 -30.47 8.11
N PRO A 45 -2.77 -30.94 8.24
CA PRO A 45 -2.07 -31.03 9.52
C PRO A 45 -1.66 -29.67 10.08
N LYS A 46 -1.90 -28.56 9.36
CA LYS A 46 -1.48 -27.20 9.71
C LYS A 46 -2.67 -26.23 9.63
N PRO A 47 -3.66 -26.37 10.52
CA PRO A 47 -4.78 -25.43 10.55
C PRO A 47 -4.31 -24.02 10.90
N LEU A 48 -5.14 -23.02 10.56
CA LEU A 48 -4.93 -21.65 11.01
C LEU A 48 -4.87 -21.60 12.55
N GLY A 49 -3.75 -21.13 13.10
CA GLY A 49 -3.64 -20.78 14.51
C GLY A 49 -4.15 -19.35 14.79
N PRO A 50 -4.29 -18.94 16.06
CA PRO A 50 -4.81 -17.61 16.43
C PRO A 50 -4.10 -16.45 15.71
N PHE A 51 -2.77 -16.45 15.73
CA PHE A 51 -1.96 -15.43 15.05
C PHE A 51 -2.09 -15.52 13.51
N GLY A 52 -2.25 -16.73 12.99
CA GLY A 52 -2.46 -16.95 11.56
C GLY A 52 -3.77 -16.34 11.10
N LEU A 53 -4.87 -16.56 11.84
CA LEU A 53 -6.17 -15.97 11.54
C LEU A 53 -6.11 -14.45 11.60
N GLN A 54 -5.53 -13.89 12.67
CA GLN A 54 -5.43 -12.44 12.83
C GLN A 54 -4.65 -11.80 11.67
N GLN A 55 -3.50 -12.37 11.28
CA GLN A 55 -2.71 -11.84 10.18
C GLN A 55 -3.45 -11.97 8.85
N PHE A 56 -4.06 -13.12 8.57
CA PHE A 56 -4.79 -13.36 7.33
C PHE A 56 -5.98 -12.40 7.20
N TYR A 57 -6.72 -12.19 8.29
CA TYR A 57 -7.81 -11.20 8.35
C TYR A 57 -7.30 -9.78 8.11
N LEU A 58 -6.19 -9.39 8.75
CA LEU A 58 -5.55 -8.09 8.54
C LEU A 58 -5.12 -7.91 7.09
N ASP A 59 -4.52 -8.92 6.46
CA ASP A 59 -4.08 -8.85 5.07
C ASP A 59 -5.26 -8.63 4.11
N MET A 60 -6.37 -9.35 4.31
CA MET A 60 -7.58 -9.16 3.49
C MET A 60 -8.20 -7.77 3.71
N LYS A 61 -8.31 -7.29 4.97
CA LYS A 61 -8.77 -5.93 5.28
C LYS A 61 -7.85 -4.87 4.68
N PHE A 62 -6.53 -5.07 4.73
CA PHE A 62 -5.57 -4.19 4.09
C PHE A 62 -5.83 -4.09 2.58
N VAL A 63 -6.05 -5.21 1.89
CA VAL A 63 -6.37 -5.21 0.46
C VAL A 63 -7.68 -4.45 0.18
N VAL A 64 -8.73 -4.64 0.99
CA VAL A 64 -9.98 -3.87 0.89
C VAL A 64 -9.71 -2.36 1.03
N HIS A 65 -9.01 -1.94 2.08
CA HIS A 65 -8.73 -0.53 2.35
C HIS A 65 -7.84 0.10 1.29
N PHE A 66 -6.76 -0.57 0.92
CA PHE A 66 -5.82 -0.08 -0.08
C PHE A 66 -6.46 0.05 -1.46
N SER A 67 -7.26 -0.94 -1.86
CA SER A 67 -7.99 -0.92 -3.13
C SER A 67 -9.09 0.14 -3.15
N SER A 68 -9.75 0.39 -2.01
CA SER A 68 -10.75 1.44 -1.85
C SER A 68 -10.13 2.83 -1.99
N GLN A 69 -9.02 3.10 -1.31
CA GLN A 69 -8.30 4.37 -1.41
C GLN A 69 -7.76 4.61 -2.83
N GLY A 70 -7.27 3.55 -3.48
CA GLY A 70 -6.80 3.58 -4.86
C GLY A 70 -7.92 3.67 -5.91
N ARG A 71 -9.20 3.59 -5.49
CA ARG A 71 -10.40 3.61 -6.34
C ARG A 71 -10.45 2.50 -7.38
N TYR A 72 -9.98 1.31 -7.00
CA TYR A 72 -10.03 0.12 -7.86
C TYR A 72 -10.63 -1.11 -7.17
N LEU A 73 -11.24 -0.95 -6.00
CA LEU A 73 -12.06 -1.99 -5.37
C LEU A 73 -13.37 -2.18 -6.14
N SER A 74 -13.44 -3.22 -6.97
CA SER A 74 -14.67 -3.61 -7.65
C SER A 74 -15.64 -4.31 -6.67
N ARG A 75 -16.94 -4.35 -7.02
CA ARG A 75 -17.93 -5.10 -6.22
C ARG A 75 -17.58 -6.58 -6.13
N HIS A 76 -17.10 -7.15 -7.24
CA HIS A 76 -16.71 -8.54 -7.32
C HIS A 76 -15.47 -8.82 -6.45
N LEU A 77 -14.42 -8.00 -6.57
CA LEU A 77 -13.24 -8.11 -5.72
C LEU A 77 -13.58 -8.02 -4.24
N ASN A 78 -14.43 -7.06 -3.86
CA ASN A 78 -14.88 -6.93 -2.47
C ASN A 78 -15.65 -8.17 -1.99
N GLN A 79 -16.50 -8.75 -2.84
CA GLN A 79 -17.21 -9.99 -2.50
C GLN A 79 -16.23 -11.14 -2.26
N VAL A 80 -15.30 -11.37 -3.18
CA VAL A 80 -14.30 -12.44 -3.06
C VAL A 80 -13.44 -12.27 -1.81
N LEU A 81 -13.04 -11.04 -1.47
CA LEU A 81 -12.31 -10.76 -0.23
C LEU A 81 -13.11 -11.13 1.02
N ASN A 82 -14.41 -10.80 1.05
CA ASN A 82 -15.27 -11.18 2.18
C ASN A 82 -15.54 -12.68 2.25
N ASP A 83 -15.62 -13.35 1.09
CA ASP A 83 -15.78 -14.80 1.01
C ASP A 83 -14.52 -15.51 1.54
N ILE A 84 -13.32 -15.03 1.17
CA ILE A 84 -12.03 -15.51 1.69
C ILE A 84 -11.94 -15.31 3.21
N ILE A 85 -12.30 -14.13 3.73
CA ILE A 85 -12.32 -13.86 5.18
C ILE A 85 -13.26 -14.85 5.87
N SER A 86 -14.48 -15.00 5.37
CA SER A 86 -15.50 -15.87 5.95
C SER A 86 -15.05 -17.33 5.98
N ARG A 87 -14.39 -17.79 4.90
CA ARG A 87 -13.81 -19.14 4.81
C ARG A 87 -12.71 -19.36 5.84
N ALA A 88 -11.78 -18.42 5.99
CA ALA A 88 -10.71 -18.51 6.99
C ALA A 88 -11.25 -18.53 8.43
N VAL A 89 -12.25 -17.71 8.73
CA VAL A 89 -12.92 -17.70 10.05
C VAL A 89 -13.64 -19.02 10.32
N ALA A 90 -14.34 -19.57 9.33
CA ALA A 90 -15.00 -20.87 9.45
C ALA A 90 -14.00 -22.02 9.65
N ALA A 91 -12.90 -22.03 8.88
CA ALA A 91 -11.82 -22.99 9.01
C ALA A 91 -11.14 -22.92 10.40
N PHE A 92 -10.95 -21.73 10.94
CA PHE A 92 -10.45 -21.57 12.31
C PHE A 92 -11.46 -22.08 13.34
N SER A 93 -12.73 -21.73 13.20
CA SER A 93 -13.79 -22.13 14.13
C SER A 93 -13.99 -23.64 14.18
N SER A 94 -13.77 -24.36 13.07
CA SER A 94 -13.87 -25.82 13.02
C SER A 94 -12.86 -26.54 13.94
N THR A 95 -11.79 -25.85 14.36
CA THR A 95 -10.83 -26.35 15.35
C THR A 95 -11.35 -26.34 16.79
N GLY A 96 -12.54 -25.78 17.02
CA GLY A 96 -13.17 -25.65 18.34
C GLY A 96 -12.79 -24.37 19.10
N MET A 97 -11.99 -23.50 18.48
CA MET A 97 -11.65 -22.18 19.00
C MET A 97 -12.66 -21.12 18.56
N ASP A 98 -12.87 -20.10 19.39
CA ASP A 98 -13.75 -18.98 19.10
C ASP A 98 -12.98 -17.86 18.35
N PRO A 99 -13.33 -17.54 17.08
CA PRO A 99 -12.68 -16.46 16.34
C PRO A 99 -12.77 -15.10 17.05
N ASP A 100 -13.89 -14.81 17.72
CA ASP A 100 -14.13 -13.52 18.38
C ASP A 100 -13.23 -13.36 19.62
N SER A 101 -12.66 -14.46 20.13
CA SER A 101 -11.70 -14.43 21.24
C SER A 101 -10.27 -14.07 20.80
N VAL A 102 -9.96 -14.15 19.50
CA VAL A 102 -8.61 -13.93 18.95
C VAL A 102 -8.52 -12.75 18.00
N LEU A 103 -9.63 -12.38 17.35
CA LEU A 103 -9.69 -11.23 16.47
C LEU A 103 -9.93 -9.95 17.29
N PRO A 104 -9.10 -8.91 17.10
CA PRO A 104 -9.41 -7.57 17.57
C PRO A 104 -10.71 -7.01 16.98
N GLU A 105 -11.16 -5.88 17.51
CA GLU A 105 -12.26 -5.13 16.92
C GLU A 105 -11.90 -4.60 15.53
N ASP A 106 -12.90 -4.44 14.66
CA ASP A 106 -12.70 -3.99 13.28
C ASP A 106 -11.97 -2.64 13.18
N GLU A 107 -12.17 -1.73 14.15
CA GLU A 107 -11.45 -0.43 14.23
C GLU A 107 -9.93 -0.61 14.30
N TRP A 108 -9.45 -1.62 15.02
CA TRP A 108 -8.02 -1.91 15.12
C TRP A 108 -7.43 -2.26 13.74
N PHE A 109 -8.12 -3.08 12.95
CA PHE A 109 -7.66 -3.45 11.60
C PHE A 109 -7.66 -2.26 10.65
N ILE A 110 -8.64 -1.36 10.77
CA ILE A 110 -8.74 -0.13 9.98
C ILE A 110 -7.52 0.76 10.27
N ASP A 111 -7.22 1.00 11.55
CA ASP A 111 -6.12 1.87 11.97
C ASP A 111 -4.76 1.35 11.48
N ILE A 112 -4.49 0.05 11.68
CA ILE A 112 -3.24 -0.57 11.23
C ILE A 112 -3.13 -0.55 9.70
N SER A 113 -4.22 -0.83 8.99
CA SER A 113 -4.24 -0.75 7.53
C SER A 113 -3.96 0.67 7.05
N GLN A 114 -4.58 1.66 7.67
CA GLN A 114 -4.39 3.06 7.32
C GLN A 114 -2.94 3.52 7.56
N GLU A 115 -2.36 3.18 8.71
CA GLU A 115 -0.95 3.49 9.01
C GLU A 115 -0.01 2.87 7.97
N ALA A 116 -0.23 1.61 7.59
CA ALA A 116 0.57 0.94 6.56
C ALA A 116 0.44 1.64 5.20
N ILE A 117 -0.78 2.04 4.81
CA ILE A 117 -1.01 2.75 3.55
C ILE A 117 -0.35 4.13 3.56
N GLU A 118 -0.45 4.88 4.66
CA GLU A 118 0.21 6.19 4.79
C GLU A 118 1.73 6.08 4.64
N ARG A 119 2.34 5.05 5.24
CA ARG A 119 3.77 4.73 5.08
C ARG A 119 4.13 4.39 3.64
N LEU A 120 3.35 3.51 2.99
CA LEU A 120 3.60 3.08 1.60
C LEU A 120 3.41 4.20 0.59
N THR A 121 2.48 5.12 0.84
CA THR A 121 2.17 6.24 -0.06
C THR A 121 3.01 7.49 0.22
N GLY A 122 3.87 7.47 1.24
CA GLY A 122 4.69 8.63 1.62
C GLY A 122 3.86 9.79 2.16
N ARG A 123 2.62 9.55 2.59
CA ARG A 123 1.72 10.56 3.20
C ARG A 123 1.95 10.73 4.70
N THR A 124 3.02 10.16 5.24
CA THR A 124 3.48 10.47 6.59
C THR A 124 3.43 11.99 6.77
N ARG A 125 2.61 12.48 7.72
CA ARG A 125 2.57 13.89 8.09
C ARG A 125 4.01 14.40 8.08
N ALA A 126 4.29 15.42 7.29
CA ALA A 126 5.58 16.09 7.29
C ALA A 126 5.83 16.62 8.71
N VAL A 127 6.36 15.76 9.57
CA VAL A 127 6.92 16.13 10.86
C VAL A 127 8.24 16.77 10.51
N ASN A 128 8.13 18.06 10.20
CA ASN A 128 9.16 19.07 10.27
C ASN A 128 10.38 18.89 9.33
N GLY A 129 10.37 19.61 8.20
CA GLY A 129 11.60 20.28 7.75
C GLY A 129 12.19 19.93 6.39
N GLU A 130 11.53 19.20 5.49
CA GLU A 130 12.02 19.07 4.11
C GLU A 130 11.49 20.19 3.21
N ARG A 131 12.38 21.17 3.03
CA ARG A 131 12.29 22.28 2.08
C ARG A 131 11.85 21.79 0.70
N ASP A 132 10.87 22.49 0.13
CA ASP A 132 10.46 22.39 -1.27
C ASP A 132 11.69 22.43 -2.19
N LEU A 133 12.00 21.30 -2.82
CA LEU A 133 13.06 21.18 -3.84
C LEU A 133 12.68 21.84 -5.18
N ASN A 134 11.50 22.46 -5.26
CA ASN A 134 10.96 23.04 -6.49
C ASN A 134 10.90 24.58 -6.49
N SER A 135 11.64 25.27 -5.62
CA SER A 135 11.74 26.73 -5.70
C SER A 135 12.78 27.17 -6.73
N PRO A 136 12.41 27.84 -7.84
CA PRO A 136 13.33 28.20 -8.93
C PRO A 136 14.36 29.29 -8.56
N THR A 137 14.35 29.80 -7.33
CA THR A 137 15.23 30.89 -6.88
C THR A 137 16.45 30.42 -6.08
N ALA A 138 16.68 29.10 -5.94
CA ALA A 138 17.78 28.56 -5.15
C ALA A 138 19.18 28.66 -5.81
N SER A 139 19.31 29.32 -6.96
CA SER A 139 20.60 29.51 -7.63
C SER A 139 20.62 30.86 -8.32
N ILE A 140 21.31 31.83 -7.69
CA ILE A 140 22.12 32.93 -8.27
C ILE A 140 22.35 33.91 -7.11
N SER A 141 23.48 33.77 -6.40
CA SER A 141 24.14 34.86 -5.64
C SER A 141 25.51 34.38 -5.14
N ALA A 142 26.35 33.89 -6.04
CA ALA A 142 27.77 33.68 -5.74
C ALA A 142 28.58 33.58 -7.04
N GLN A 143 28.57 34.63 -7.86
CA GLN A 143 29.59 34.89 -8.87
C GLN A 143 29.38 36.30 -9.44
N SER A 144 29.87 37.31 -8.71
CA SER A 144 30.15 38.62 -9.29
C SER A 144 31.65 38.74 -9.47
N THR A 145 32.14 38.28 -10.62
CA THR A 145 33.44 38.66 -11.16
C THR A 145 33.18 39.61 -12.33
N SER A 146 33.56 40.88 -12.19
CA SER A 146 33.90 41.69 -13.36
C SER A 146 34.92 42.78 -13.02
N SER A 147 36.08 42.60 -13.64
CA SER A 147 37.17 43.52 -14.00
C SER A 147 36.81 44.98 -14.31
N VAL A 148 37.76 45.90 -14.06
CA VAL A 148 38.35 46.95 -14.97
C VAL A 148 39.22 47.88 -14.08
N ARG A 149 40.56 47.85 -14.15
CA ARG A 149 41.51 48.62 -14.99
C ARG A 149 41.63 50.15 -14.69
N SER A 150 42.83 50.50 -14.20
CA SER A 150 43.73 51.63 -14.51
C SER A 150 43.68 53.01 -13.80
N HIS A 151 44.92 53.49 -13.56
CA HIS A 151 45.49 54.85 -13.41
C HIS A 151 45.36 55.67 -12.11
N GLY A 152 46.53 56.02 -11.56
CA GLY A 152 46.96 57.44 -11.49
C GLY A 152 47.14 58.08 -10.11
N SER A 153 48.41 58.23 -9.72
CA SER A 153 49.08 59.32 -8.96
C SER A 153 48.31 60.16 -7.92
N SER A 154 48.85 60.22 -6.69
CA SER A 154 49.66 61.35 -6.19
C SER A 154 50.31 61.01 -4.85
#